data_AF-W2FTE3-F1
#
_entry.id   AF-W2FTE3-F1
#
_cell.length_a   1.000
_cell.length_b   1.000
_cell.length_c   1.000
_cell.angle_alpha   90.00
_cell.angle_beta   90.00
_cell.angle_gamma   90.00
#
_symmetry.space_group_name_H-M   'P 1'
#
loop_
_entity.id
_entity.type
_entity.pdbx_description
1 polymer ?
#
loop_
_entity_poly.entity_id
_entity_poly.type
_entity_poly.pdbx_seq_one_letter_code
_entity_poly.pdbx_strand_id
1 'polypeptide(L)'
;MHLVIAKQLFLILSATIKVPKTKNKCVFHCIAYHNQDDPKKDRRRIQALVKQAFKQYCSFKDITYTLVLYRTFKPLDILQFDELEECFQLSINVFTMEIDFGNVDCIRRSDKEYDAANILSHDNHALYIKNLDMLQHKYQCSKCEMVFVSSERPKNHAKNQCERVNIEYFPAQPAIYRLAPNAIGSMLTKYSIKNTDHYLDHFIVYDFEAILKPTGTKRGKSTTFTNEHIPALLKEMFENIGYIGEKIRRYNVSKYESLLRKIINTHGLTGMEIPGANLGTKYTTGNIDEWIRAGRFANFFDFHNKIGFGKQRSDYGNLKQTIDQVPVLGFNSGR
;
A
#
# COMPACT_ATOMS: atom_id res chain seq x y z
N MET A 1 -0.75 -2.24 20.69
CA MET A 1 -0.46 -3.48 19.93
C MET A 1 0.06 -3.20 18.51
N HIS A 2 -0.69 -2.51 17.62
CA HIS A 2 -0.22 -2.24 16.25
C HIS A 2 1.11 -1.48 16.12
N LEU A 3 1.39 -0.53 17.03
CA LEU A 3 2.64 0.24 17.01
C LEU A 3 3.86 -0.61 17.40
N VAL A 4 3.69 -1.60 18.29
CA VAL A 4 4.76 -2.51 18.74
C VAL A 4 5.16 -3.44 17.59
N ILE A 5 4.17 -4.01 16.92
CA ILE A 5 4.39 -4.88 15.76
C ILE A 5 5.09 -4.13 14.62
N ALA A 6 4.69 -2.88 14.34
CA ALA A 6 5.32 -2.06 13.31
C ALA A 6 6.79 -1.71 13.64
N LYS A 7 7.08 -1.38 14.90
CA LYS A 7 8.46 -1.16 15.39
C LYS A 7 9.31 -2.42 15.23
N GLN A 8 8.79 -3.59 15.59
CA GLN A 8 9.52 -4.85 15.51
C GLN A 8 9.80 -5.26 14.06
N LEU A 9 8.82 -5.10 13.17
CA LEU A 9 9.00 -5.38 11.76
C LEU A 9 10.10 -4.48 11.15
N PHE A 10 10.13 -3.20 11.53
CA PHE A 10 11.16 -2.27 11.09
C PHE A 10 12.55 -2.67 11.59
N LEU A 11 12.65 -3.13 12.84
CA LEU A 11 13.90 -3.62 13.43
C LEU A 11 14.44 -4.83 12.66
N ILE A 12 13.60 -5.84 12.42
CA ILE A 12 13.94 -7.03 11.64
C ILE A 12 14.43 -6.61 10.24
N LEU A 13 13.68 -5.74 9.55
CA LEU A 13 14.04 -5.29 8.20
C LEU A 13 15.36 -4.51 8.14
N SER A 14 15.68 -3.77 9.20
CA SER A 14 16.89 -2.96 9.26
C SER A 14 18.12 -3.77 9.68
N ALA A 15 17.96 -4.72 10.61
CA ALA A 15 19.04 -5.50 11.20
C ALA A 15 19.36 -6.78 10.43
N THR A 16 18.42 -7.27 9.60
CA THR A 16 18.57 -8.54 8.90
C THR A 16 18.51 -8.41 7.38
N ILE A 17 18.94 -9.45 6.67
CA ILE A 17 18.74 -9.60 5.23
C ILE A 17 17.64 -10.64 5.02
N LYS A 18 16.47 -10.18 4.60
CA LYS A 18 15.42 -11.06 4.11
C LYS A 18 15.61 -11.34 2.62
N VAL A 19 15.72 -12.61 2.26
CA VAL A 19 15.69 -13.06 0.86
C VAL A 19 14.31 -13.62 0.55
N PRO A 20 13.53 -13.01 -0.34
CA PRO A 20 12.25 -13.58 -0.73
C PRO A 20 12.45 -14.89 -1.51
N LYS A 21 11.62 -15.90 -1.22
CA LYS A 21 11.48 -17.16 -1.99
C LYS A 21 12.75 -18.03 -2.05
N THR A 22 13.33 -18.38 -0.91
CA THR A 22 14.54 -19.24 -0.84
C THR A 22 14.27 -20.74 -1.09
N LYS A 23 13.01 -21.18 -1.19
CA LYS A 23 12.62 -22.59 -1.42
C LYS A 23 13.39 -23.55 -0.49
N ASN A 24 13.28 -23.32 0.82
CA ASN A 24 13.91 -24.10 1.90
C ASN A 24 15.44 -23.97 2.02
N LYS A 25 16.08 -23.03 1.32
CA LYS A 25 17.55 -22.84 1.32
C LYS A 25 17.98 -21.58 2.08
N CYS A 26 17.15 -21.11 3.00
CA CYS A 26 17.38 -19.88 3.77
C CYS A 26 18.73 -19.89 4.50
N VAL A 27 19.15 -21.02 5.07
CA VAL A 27 20.45 -21.16 5.76
C VAL A 27 21.63 -20.99 4.78
N PHE A 28 21.60 -21.63 3.61
CA PHE A 28 22.62 -21.44 2.58
C PHE A 28 22.66 -20.00 2.06
N HIS A 29 21.51 -19.30 2.01
CA HIS A 29 21.47 -17.87 1.73
C HIS A 29 22.21 -17.07 2.81
N CYS A 30 22.05 -17.41 4.09
CA CYS A 30 22.75 -16.73 5.18
C CYS A 30 24.27 -16.94 5.09
N ILE A 31 24.71 -18.18 4.87
CA ILE A 31 26.13 -18.53 4.68
C ILE A 31 26.72 -17.79 3.48
N ALA A 32 26.02 -17.79 2.34
CA ALA A 32 26.46 -17.08 1.15
C ALA A 32 26.57 -15.56 1.34
N TYR A 33 25.75 -14.96 2.22
CA TYR A 33 25.83 -13.53 2.55
C TYR A 33 26.95 -13.20 3.54
N HIS A 34 27.31 -14.15 4.38
CA HIS A 34 28.41 -14.02 5.33
C HIS A 34 29.73 -14.07 4.58
N ASN A 35 29.94 -15.09 3.75
CA ASN A 35 31.17 -15.33 2.99
C ASN A 35 31.35 -14.40 1.77
N GLN A 36 30.53 -13.35 1.62
CA GLN A 36 30.64 -12.42 0.50
C GLN A 36 31.54 -11.23 0.88
N ASP A 37 32.73 -11.19 0.29
CA ASP A 37 33.74 -10.13 0.49
C ASP A 37 33.36 -8.78 -0.16
N ASP A 38 32.32 -8.73 -0.99
CA ASP A 38 31.93 -7.52 -1.72
C ASP A 38 31.17 -6.53 -0.80
N PRO A 39 31.68 -5.30 -0.60
CA PRO A 39 31.04 -4.29 0.25
C PRO A 39 29.65 -3.86 -0.24
N LYS A 40 29.32 -4.08 -1.52
CA LYS A 40 28.00 -3.76 -2.08
C LYS A 40 27.02 -4.94 -2.06
N LYS A 41 27.46 -6.14 -1.61
CA LYS A 41 26.68 -7.39 -1.52
C LYS A 41 25.68 -7.55 -2.67
N ASP A 42 26.18 -7.67 -3.89
CA ASP A 42 25.36 -7.71 -5.11
C ASP A 42 24.34 -8.86 -5.06
N ARG A 43 23.06 -8.50 -4.97
CA ARG A 43 21.92 -9.43 -4.96
C ARG A 43 21.85 -10.31 -6.22
N ARG A 44 22.46 -9.90 -7.33
CA ARG A 44 22.47 -10.70 -8.58
C ARG A 44 23.39 -11.91 -8.47
N ARG A 45 24.46 -11.82 -7.67
CA ARG A 45 25.46 -12.88 -7.48
C ARG A 45 25.09 -13.89 -6.39
N ILE A 46 24.21 -13.52 -5.46
CA ILE A 46 23.88 -14.37 -4.31
C ILE A 46 23.35 -15.75 -4.71
N GLN A 47 22.56 -15.84 -5.78
CA GLN A 47 22.03 -17.13 -6.23
C GLN A 47 23.13 -18.08 -6.75
N ALA A 48 24.19 -17.53 -7.35
CA ALA A 48 25.34 -18.31 -7.78
C ALA A 48 26.15 -18.81 -6.57
N LEU A 49 26.38 -17.92 -5.59
CA LEU A 49 27.07 -18.25 -4.34
C LEU A 49 26.32 -19.32 -3.53
N VAL A 50 24.99 -19.24 -3.46
CA VAL A 50 24.16 -20.26 -2.78
C VAL A 50 24.27 -21.61 -3.47
N LYS A 51 24.29 -21.65 -4.81
CA LYS A 51 24.51 -22.91 -5.54
C LYS A 51 25.91 -23.46 -5.28
N GLN A 52 26.93 -22.61 -5.15
CA GLN A 52 28.28 -23.02 -4.82
C GLN A 52 28.37 -23.58 -3.40
N ALA A 53 27.79 -22.90 -2.41
CA ALA A 53 27.70 -23.39 -1.04
C ALA A 53 26.97 -24.73 -0.96
N PHE A 54 25.86 -24.89 -1.71
CA PHE A 54 25.15 -26.16 -1.76
C PHE A 54 25.97 -27.29 -2.38
N LYS A 55 26.76 -27.01 -3.42
CA LYS A 55 27.68 -28.00 -3.99
C LYS A 55 28.75 -28.42 -3.00
N GLN A 56 29.33 -27.47 -2.26
CA GLN A 56 30.29 -27.74 -1.19
C GLN A 56 29.70 -28.64 -0.11
N TYR A 57 28.46 -28.36 0.31
CA TYR A 57 27.73 -29.20 1.25
C TYR A 57 27.49 -30.62 0.70
N CYS A 58 27.10 -30.75 -0.57
CA CYS A 58 26.96 -32.05 -1.22
C CYS A 58 28.29 -32.83 -1.24
N SER A 59 29.41 -32.17 -1.56
CA SER A 59 30.73 -32.78 -1.53
C SER A 59 31.15 -33.22 -0.13
N PHE A 60 30.85 -32.42 0.90
CA PHE A 60 31.14 -32.77 2.30
C PHE A 60 30.34 -33.99 2.79
N LYS A 61 29.11 -34.16 2.28
CA LYS A 61 28.23 -35.29 2.59
C LYS A 61 28.43 -36.51 1.71
N ASP A 62 29.41 -36.49 0.80
CA ASP A 62 29.62 -37.52 -0.23
C ASP A 62 28.37 -37.78 -1.11
N ILE A 63 27.58 -36.73 -1.37
CA ILE A 63 26.36 -36.78 -2.21
C ILE A 63 26.65 -36.17 -3.58
N THR A 64 26.29 -36.88 -4.65
CA THR A 64 26.36 -36.32 -6.01
C THR A 64 25.34 -35.21 -6.20
N TYR A 65 25.83 -34.00 -6.49
CA TYR A 65 24.96 -32.86 -6.80
C TYR A 65 24.11 -33.13 -8.05
N THR A 66 22.80 -32.97 -7.93
CA THR A 66 21.87 -32.94 -9.07
C THR A 66 20.92 -31.74 -8.98
N LEU A 67 20.44 -31.26 -10.13
CA LEU A 67 19.49 -30.13 -10.16
C LEU A 67 18.15 -30.49 -9.51
N VAL A 68 17.76 -31.77 -9.57
CA VAL A 68 16.55 -32.29 -8.91
C VAL A 68 16.72 -32.19 -7.40
N LEU A 69 17.83 -32.71 -6.85
CA LEU A 69 18.16 -32.61 -5.43
C LEU A 69 18.17 -31.17 -4.93
N TYR A 70 18.77 -30.25 -5.69
CA TYR A 70 18.75 -28.83 -5.34
C TYR A 70 17.31 -28.30 -5.27
N ARG A 71 16.41 -28.67 -6.20
CA ARG A 71 15.03 -28.18 -6.20
C ARG A 71 14.16 -28.76 -5.10
N THR A 72 14.34 -30.04 -4.76
CA THR A 72 13.53 -30.78 -3.78
C THR A 72 14.14 -30.83 -2.38
N PHE A 73 15.23 -30.09 -2.15
CA PHE A 73 15.92 -30.07 -0.86
C PHE A 73 15.00 -29.68 0.30
N LYS A 74 15.06 -30.47 1.37
CA LYS A 74 14.27 -30.26 2.60
C LYS A 74 14.88 -29.11 3.43
N PRO A 75 14.09 -28.41 4.26
CA PRO A 75 14.63 -27.47 5.23
C PRO A 75 15.65 -28.15 6.15
N LEU A 76 16.67 -27.41 6.56
CA LEU A 76 17.66 -27.87 7.53
C LEU A 76 17.12 -27.64 8.95
N ASP A 77 17.29 -28.65 9.80
CA ASP A 77 17.03 -28.56 11.23
C ASP A 77 18.23 -27.92 11.94
N ILE A 78 17.99 -27.23 13.07
CA ILE A 78 19.03 -26.64 13.91
C ILE A 78 20.01 -27.73 14.41
N LEU A 79 19.54 -28.96 14.61
CA LEU A 79 20.37 -30.10 14.97
C LEU A 79 21.42 -30.46 13.92
N GLN A 80 21.26 -30.00 12.68
CA GLN A 80 22.20 -30.26 11.58
C GLN A 80 23.27 -29.15 11.47
N PHE A 81 23.25 -28.16 12.36
CA PHE A 81 24.14 -27.00 12.23
C PHE A 81 25.59 -27.33 12.57
N ASP A 82 25.86 -28.29 13.46
CA ASP A 82 27.23 -28.71 13.79
C ASP A 82 27.99 -29.17 12.53
N GLU A 83 27.30 -29.91 11.65
CA GLU A 83 27.86 -30.38 10.38
C GLU A 83 28.08 -29.24 9.38
N LEU A 84 27.24 -28.21 9.42
CA LEU A 84 27.39 -27.02 8.57
C LEU A 84 28.56 -26.15 9.04
N GLU A 85 28.73 -26.01 10.35
CA GLU A 85 29.85 -25.29 10.95
C GLU A 85 31.18 -25.92 10.52
N GLU A 86 31.27 -27.24 10.50
CA GLU A 86 32.46 -27.97 10.02
C GLU A 86 32.64 -27.87 8.50
N CYS A 87 31.55 -27.99 7.73
CA CYS A 87 31.59 -27.90 6.26
C CYS A 87 32.05 -26.53 5.76
N PHE A 88 31.65 -25.45 6.43
CA PHE A 88 31.92 -24.08 6.00
C PHE A 88 32.97 -23.36 6.84
N GLN A 89 33.46 -23.97 7.93
CA GLN A 89 34.38 -23.38 8.88
C GLN A 89 33.83 -22.05 9.44
N LEU A 90 32.60 -22.09 9.95
CA LEU A 90 31.86 -20.95 10.50
C LEU A 90 31.25 -21.32 11.85
N SER A 91 31.09 -20.33 12.74
CA SER A 91 30.39 -20.49 14.00
C SER A 91 28.98 -19.95 13.86
N ILE A 92 27.94 -20.81 13.86
CA ILE A 92 26.57 -20.39 13.53
C ILE A 92 25.78 -20.19 14.83
N ASN A 93 25.50 -18.91 15.14
CA ASN A 93 24.65 -18.54 16.26
C ASN A 93 23.21 -18.32 15.76
N VAL A 94 22.24 -18.88 16.47
CA VAL A 94 20.82 -18.75 16.14
C VAL A 94 20.10 -17.98 17.22
N PHE A 95 19.40 -16.94 16.80
CA PHE A 95 18.55 -16.09 17.61
C PHE A 95 17.09 -16.31 17.24
N THR A 96 16.18 -16.18 18.19
CA THR A 96 14.74 -16.05 17.97
C THR A 96 14.29 -14.69 18.48
N MET A 97 13.11 -14.26 18.04
CA MET A 97 12.53 -13.00 18.49
C MET A 97 11.07 -13.22 18.82
N GLU A 98 10.69 -12.90 20.05
CA GLU A 98 9.31 -12.94 20.48
C GLU A 98 8.59 -11.68 19.97
N ILE A 99 7.50 -11.87 19.21
CA ILE A 99 6.81 -10.77 18.51
C ILE A 99 6.15 -9.81 19.51
N ASP A 100 5.69 -10.32 20.66
CA ASP A 100 4.89 -9.56 21.62
C ASP A 100 5.73 -8.60 22.48
N PHE A 101 6.95 -9.00 22.84
CA PHE A 101 7.85 -8.22 23.69
C PHE A 101 9.08 -7.68 22.97
N GLY A 102 9.36 -8.18 21.76
CA GLY A 102 10.52 -7.79 20.97
C GLY A 102 11.85 -8.30 21.50
N ASN A 103 11.83 -9.16 22.52
CA ASN A 103 13.02 -9.76 23.11
C ASN A 103 13.70 -10.70 22.11
N VAL A 104 15.03 -10.65 22.09
CA VAL A 104 15.87 -11.42 21.17
C VAL A 104 16.70 -12.40 21.98
N ASP A 105 16.31 -13.67 21.91
CA ASP A 105 16.95 -14.74 22.66
C ASP A 105 17.87 -15.55 21.77
N CYS A 106 19.04 -15.89 22.29
CA CYS A 106 19.97 -16.80 21.64
C CYS A 106 19.55 -18.24 21.96
N ILE A 107 18.98 -18.94 20.97
CA ILE A 107 18.51 -20.33 21.13
C ILE A 107 19.62 -21.35 20.84
N ARG A 108 20.66 -20.94 20.11
CA ARG A 108 21.86 -21.74 19.88
C ARG A 108 23.06 -20.81 19.78
N ARG A 109 24.11 -21.15 20.52
CA ARG A 109 25.44 -20.56 20.40
C ARG A 109 26.40 -21.66 19.97
N SER A 110 27.23 -21.38 18.98
CA SER A 110 28.29 -22.32 18.57
C SER A 110 29.43 -22.28 19.58
N ASP A 111 29.99 -23.44 19.87
CA ASP A 111 31.20 -23.60 20.70
C ASP A 111 32.49 -23.56 19.86
N LYS A 112 32.38 -23.42 18.53
CA LYS A 112 33.54 -23.35 17.63
C LYS A 112 34.14 -21.93 17.63
N GLU A 113 35.46 -21.84 17.44
CA GLU A 113 36.20 -20.57 17.36
C GLU A 113 36.41 -20.08 15.91
N TYR A 114 35.41 -20.29 15.04
CA TYR A 114 35.43 -19.78 13.66
C TYR A 114 34.79 -18.38 13.57
N ASP A 115 34.78 -17.81 12.36
CA ASP A 115 34.05 -16.56 12.10
C ASP A 115 32.55 -16.75 12.33
N ALA A 116 31.95 -15.82 13.08
CA ALA A 116 30.62 -15.99 13.66
C ALA A 116 29.52 -15.48 12.73
N ALA A 117 28.75 -16.41 12.17
CA ALA A 117 27.55 -16.12 11.39
C ALA A 117 26.32 -16.07 12.32
N ASN A 118 25.74 -14.88 12.47
CA ASN A 118 24.54 -14.69 13.28
C ASN A 118 23.27 -14.80 12.42
N ILE A 119 22.34 -15.68 12.82
CA ILE A 119 21.09 -15.98 12.10
C ILE A 119 19.91 -15.72 13.02
N LEU A 120 18.88 -15.04 12.50
CA LEU A 120 17.57 -14.91 13.15
C LEU A 120 16.61 -15.94 12.56
N SER A 121 16.05 -16.80 13.41
CA SER A 121 14.95 -17.69 13.08
C SER A 121 13.62 -16.96 13.27
N HIS A 122 12.87 -16.77 12.19
CA HIS A 122 11.57 -16.08 12.20
C HIS A 122 10.63 -16.71 11.16
N ASP A 123 9.41 -17.07 11.55
CA ASP A 123 8.38 -17.70 10.69
C ASP A 123 8.90 -18.89 9.84
N ASN A 124 9.58 -19.85 10.47
CA ASN A 124 10.20 -21.00 9.78
C ASN A 124 11.21 -20.58 8.68
N HIS A 125 11.84 -19.42 8.84
CA HIS A 125 12.83 -18.89 7.92
C HIS A 125 14.09 -18.40 8.65
N ALA A 126 15.26 -18.70 8.10
CA ALA A 126 16.53 -18.16 8.55
C ALA A 126 16.81 -16.82 7.85
N LEU A 127 17.07 -15.78 8.63
CA LEU A 127 17.43 -14.43 8.19
C LEU A 127 18.86 -14.12 8.65
N TYR A 128 19.71 -13.62 7.76
CA TYR A 128 21.07 -13.25 8.14
C TYR A 128 21.09 -11.95 8.94
N ILE A 129 21.70 -11.95 10.13
CA ILE A 129 21.83 -10.77 10.99
C ILE A 129 23.08 -10.00 10.58
N LYS A 130 22.90 -8.75 10.12
CA LYS A 130 23.99 -7.83 9.79
C LYS A 130 24.50 -7.05 11.01
N ASN A 131 23.59 -6.73 11.93
CA ASN A 131 23.90 -5.90 13.09
C ASN A 131 23.16 -6.47 14.31
N LEU A 132 23.87 -7.26 15.11
CA LEU A 132 23.34 -7.91 16.30
C LEU A 132 22.98 -6.89 17.39
N ASP A 133 23.83 -5.89 17.59
CA ASP A 133 23.62 -4.85 18.60
C ASP A 133 22.30 -4.09 18.37
N MET A 134 21.98 -3.81 17.09
CA MET A 134 20.72 -3.15 16.74
C MET A 134 19.52 -4.07 16.96
N LEU A 135 19.66 -5.36 16.67
CA LEU A 135 18.61 -6.37 16.92
C LEU A 135 18.33 -6.51 18.42
N GLN A 136 19.36 -6.43 19.27
CA GLN A 136 19.26 -6.51 20.73
C GLN A 136 18.94 -5.17 21.41
N HIS A 137 18.49 -4.15 20.67
CA HIS A 137 18.15 -2.83 21.21
C HIS A 137 19.28 -2.11 21.97
N LYS A 138 20.55 -2.48 21.77
CA LYS A 138 21.70 -1.92 22.52
C LYS A 138 21.86 -0.41 22.35
N TYR A 139 21.40 0.13 21.22
CA TYR A 139 21.47 1.56 20.88
C TYR A 139 20.08 2.20 20.85
N GLN A 140 19.25 1.91 21.86
CA GLN A 140 17.94 2.51 22.05
C GLN A 140 18.02 3.83 22.82
N CYS A 141 17.22 4.83 22.43
CA CYS A 141 17.04 6.05 23.19
C CYS A 141 16.15 5.80 24.42
N SER A 142 16.60 6.22 25.60
CA SER A 142 15.84 6.07 26.85
C SER A 142 14.59 6.95 26.93
N LYS A 143 14.50 8.02 26.13
CA LYS A 143 13.38 8.99 26.18
C LYS A 143 12.25 8.67 25.19
N CYS A 144 12.56 8.18 23.99
CA CYS A 144 11.58 7.96 22.92
C CYS A 144 11.60 6.53 22.34
N GLU A 145 12.41 5.64 22.93
CA GLU A 145 12.53 4.23 22.55
C GLU A 145 12.98 3.97 21.10
N MET A 146 13.42 4.99 20.35
CA MET A 146 13.95 4.79 18.99
C MET A 146 15.29 4.06 19.03
N VAL A 147 15.48 3.12 18.09
CA VAL A 147 16.70 2.31 17.98
C VAL A 147 17.58 2.85 16.85
N PHE A 148 18.89 2.92 17.11
CA PHE A 148 19.86 3.48 16.17
C PHE A 148 20.92 2.45 15.76
N VAL A 149 21.59 2.72 14.64
CA VAL A 149 22.64 1.85 14.09
C VAL A 149 23.97 1.94 14.86
N SER A 150 24.17 2.98 15.67
CA SER A 150 25.40 3.21 16.43
C SER A 150 25.14 3.92 17.75
N SER A 151 26.07 3.80 18.70
CA SER A 151 25.98 4.34 20.07
C SER A 151 25.96 5.87 20.16
N GLU A 152 26.49 6.59 19.17
CA GLU A 152 26.54 8.05 19.16
C GLU A 152 25.22 8.70 18.75
N ARG A 153 24.49 8.06 17.84
CA ARG A 153 23.22 8.54 17.31
C ARG A 153 22.11 8.71 18.37
N PRO A 154 21.89 7.77 19.32
CA PRO A 154 20.90 7.98 20.37
C PRO A 154 21.30 9.12 21.30
N LYS A 155 22.59 9.32 21.58
CA LYS A 155 23.07 10.45 22.39
C LYS A 155 22.79 11.80 21.72
N ASN A 156 23.10 11.91 20.43
CA ASN A 156 22.84 13.11 19.64
C ASN A 156 21.34 13.38 19.46
N HIS A 157 20.56 12.31 19.26
CA HIS A 157 19.11 12.40 19.18
C HIS A 157 18.49 12.85 20.51
N ALA A 158 18.87 12.22 21.63
CA ALA A 158 18.43 12.58 22.98
C ALA A 158 18.70 14.04 23.32
N LYS A 159 19.83 14.59 22.83
CA LYS A 159 20.24 15.99 23.04
C LYS A 159 19.47 16.99 22.18
N ASN A 160 19.19 16.67 20.91
CA ASN A 160 18.80 17.68 19.92
C ASN A 160 17.40 17.49 19.29
N GLN A 161 16.87 16.25 19.27
CA GLN A 161 15.75 15.89 18.40
C GLN A 161 14.69 15.00 19.07
N CYS A 162 14.93 14.54 20.29
CA CYS A 162 14.04 13.58 20.96
C CYS A 162 12.66 14.15 21.33
N GLU A 163 12.61 15.45 21.63
CA GLU A 163 11.37 16.16 22.01
C GLU A 163 10.77 16.95 20.84
N ARG A 164 11.36 16.86 19.65
CA ARG A 164 10.71 17.35 18.43
C ARG A 164 9.57 16.38 18.15
N VAL A 165 8.37 16.74 18.60
CA VAL A 165 7.10 16.10 18.25
C VAL A 165 7.17 15.73 16.79
N ASN A 166 7.02 14.44 16.48
CA ASN A 166 6.97 13.93 15.12
C ASN A 166 5.94 14.77 14.35
N ILE A 167 6.42 15.77 13.59
CA ILE A 167 5.69 16.23 12.42
C ILE A 167 5.79 15.01 11.52
N GLU A 168 4.73 14.21 11.47
CA GLU A 168 4.62 13.08 10.57
C GLU A 168 4.98 13.57 9.17
N TYR A 169 6.20 13.27 8.74
CA TYR A 169 6.67 13.66 7.43
C TYR A 169 6.11 12.64 6.45
N PHE A 170 4.89 12.86 6.01
CA PHE A 170 4.36 12.16 4.85
C PHE A 170 5.20 12.58 3.65
N PRO A 171 5.90 11.64 2.97
CA PRO A 171 6.61 11.98 1.75
C PRO A 171 5.59 12.55 0.77
N ALA A 172 5.78 13.81 0.36
CA ALA A 172 4.86 14.51 -0.55
C ALA A 172 4.65 13.74 -1.87
N GLN A 173 5.56 12.83 -2.22
CA GLN A 173 5.39 11.85 -3.28
C GLN A 173 5.86 10.45 -2.86
N PRO A 174 5.08 9.38 -3.12
CA PRO A 174 5.49 8.01 -2.85
C PRO A 174 6.68 7.60 -3.74
N ALA A 175 7.80 7.20 -3.12
CA ALA A 175 9.04 6.88 -3.82
C ALA A 175 9.04 5.54 -4.58
N ILE A 176 8.11 4.64 -4.27
CA ILE A 176 8.11 3.25 -4.78
C ILE A 176 6.81 2.91 -5.54
N TYR A 177 5.68 3.52 -5.18
CA TYR A 177 4.40 3.29 -5.83
C TYR A 177 4.01 4.53 -6.65
N ARG A 178 4.40 4.56 -7.93
CA ARG A 178 3.75 5.49 -8.86
C ARG A 178 2.41 4.88 -9.21
N LEU A 179 1.33 5.45 -8.68
CA LEU A 179 -0.02 5.12 -9.11
C LEU A 179 -0.10 5.27 -10.63
N ALA A 180 -0.81 4.35 -11.30
CA ALA A 180 -1.10 4.50 -12.72
C ALA A 180 -1.71 5.89 -12.94
N PRO A 181 -1.26 6.65 -13.96
CA PRO A 181 -1.72 8.01 -14.18
C PRO A 181 -3.25 8.01 -14.29
N ASN A 182 -3.92 8.65 -13.34
CA ASN A 182 -5.37 8.81 -13.40
C ASN A 182 -5.71 9.90 -14.43
N ALA A 183 -6.91 9.83 -15.01
CA ALA A 183 -7.32 10.73 -16.10
C ALA A 183 -7.28 12.22 -15.66
N ILE A 184 -7.55 12.52 -14.40
CA ILE A 184 -7.50 13.87 -13.83
C ILE A 184 -6.04 14.37 -13.77
N GLY A 185 -5.11 13.53 -13.32
CA GLY A 185 -3.69 13.87 -13.21
C GLY A 185 -3.02 14.10 -14.57
N SER A 186 -3.41 13.32 -15.59
CA SER A 186 -2.94 13.57 -16.95
C SER A 186 -3.48 14.90 -17.50
N MET A 187 -4.72 15.26 -17.20
CA MET A 187 -5.29 16.58 -17.55
C MET A 187 -4.64 17.73 -16.79
N LEU A 188 -4.44 17.62 -15.47
CA LEU A 188 -3.74 18.63 -14.67
C LEU A 188 -2.34 18.91 -15.23
N THR A 189 -1.63 17.86 -15.65
CA THR A 189 -0.33 17.97 -16.32
C THR A 189 -0.45 18.66 -17.68
N LYS A 190 -1.38 18.21 -18.54
CA LYS A 190 -1.63 18.78 -19.88
C LYS A 190 -1.92 20.28 -19.82
N TYR A 191 -2.68 20.73 -18.84
CA TYR A 191 -3.04 22.13 -18.66
C TYR A 191 -2.13 22.88 -17.68
N SER A 192 -1.01 22.30 -17.24
CA SER A 192 -0.03 22.96 -16.35
C SER A 192 -0.67 23.58 -15.09
N ILE A 193 -1.58 22.85 -14.43
CA ILE A 193 -2.17 23.25 -13.15
C ILE A 193 -1.36 22.63 -12.02
N LYS A 194 -0.91 23.47 -11.07
CA LYS A 194 -0.12 23.07 -9.91
C LYS A 194 -0.96 23.20 -8.63
N ASN A 195 -0.60 22.46 -7.60
CA ASN A 195 -1.21 22.52 -6.26
C ASN A 195 -2.70 22.12 -6.20
N THR A 196 -3.19 21.37 -7.20
CA THR A 196 -4.51 20.73 -7.15
C THR A 196 -4.31 19.24 -7.06
N ASP A 197 -4.91 18.62 -6.04
CA ASP A 197 -4.87 17.18 -5.91
C ASP A 197 -5.79 16.49 -6.93
N HIS A 198 -5.33 15.35 -7.44
CA HIS A 198 -5.95 14.52 -8.46
C HIS A 198 -6.94 13.46 -7.92
N TYR A 199 -7.17 13.36 -6.61
CA TYR A 199 -8.12 12.41 -6.03
C TYR A 199 -9.54 12.95 -5.94
N LEU A 200 -10.52 12.05 -6.05
CA LEU A 200 -11.91 12.31 -5.66
C LEU A 200 -12.04 11.97 -4.18
N ASP A 201 -12.17 13.00 -3.33
CA ASP A 201 -12.04 12.85 -1.87
C ASP A 201 -13.24 12.13 -1.23
N HIS A 202 -14.38 12.11 -1.92
CA HIS A 202 -15.63 11.62 -1.37
C HIS A 202 -16.21 10.51 -2.25
N PHE A 203 -16.53 9.39 -1.61
CA PHE A 203 -17.28 8.28 -2.18
C PHE A 203 -18.44 7.95 -1.27
N ILE A 204 -19.43 7.27 -1.83
CA ILE A 204 -20.66 6.92 -1.14
C ILE A 204 -20.64 5.40 -0.89
N VAL A 205 -20.92 5.00 0.35
CA VAL A 205 -21.11 3.61 0.78
C VAL A 205 -22.43 3.51 1.52
N TYR A 206 -23.23 2.50 1.21
CA TYR A 206 -24.46 2.19 1.95
C TYR A 206 -24.48 0.73 2.34
N ASP A 207 -25.01 0.48 3.52
CA ASP A 207 -25.39 -0.85 3.98
C ASP A 207 -26.92 -0.93 4.05
N PHE A 208 -27.49 -2.06 3.62
CA PHE A 208 -28.94 -2.27 3.63
C PHE A 208 -29.32 -3.08 4.86
N GLU A 209 -29.75 -2.39 5.91
CA GLU A 209 -30.42 -3.05 7.02
C GLU A 209 -31.89 -3.24 6.66
N ALA A 210 -32.30 -4.49 6.43
CA ALA A 210 -33.68 -4.80 6.11
C ALA A 210 -34.48 -5.05 7.39
N ILE A 211 -35.46 -4.19 7.67
CA ILE A 211 -36.42 -4.43 8.74
C ILE A 211 -37.32 -5.59 8.31
N LEU A 212 -37.17 -6.73 8.99
CA LEU A 212 -37.98 -7.92 8.82
C LEU A 212 -39.25 -7.81 9.65
N LYS A 213 -40.40 -7.69 8.98
CA LYS A 213 -41.69 -7.81 9.65
C LYS A 213 -42.08 -9.27 9.74
N PRO A 214 -42.43 -9.80 10.93
CA PRO A 214 -42.93 -11.17 11.03
C PRO A 214 -44.16 -11.34 10.13
N THR A 215 -44.15 -12.38 9.31
CA THR A 215 -45.29 -12.78 8.47
C THR A 215 -45.57 -14.26 8.73
N GLY A 216 -46.83 -14.68 8.61
CA GLY A 216 -47.26 -16.07 8.88
C GLY A 216 -47.78 -16.77 7.63
N THR A 217 -47.45 -16.26 6.45
CA THR A 217 -48.12 -16.62 5.21
C THR A 217 -47.69 -18.01 4.76
N LYS A 218 -48.64 -18.95 4.66
CA LYS A 218 -48.39 -20.29 4.11
C LYS A 218 -48.56 -20.29 2.60
N ARG A 219 -47.62 -20.91 1.90
CA ARG A 219 -47.75 -21.18 0.46
C ARG A 219 -47.61 -22.67 0.24
N GLY A 220 -48.73 -23.34 -0.03
CA GLY A 220 -48.81 -24.79 -0.15
C GLY A 220 -48.85 -25.52 1.20
N LYS A 221 -48.67 -26.84 1.17
CA LYS A 221 -48.81 -27.71 2.37
C LYS A 221 -47.59 -27.74 3.28
N SER A 222 -46.40 -27.39 2.78
CA SER A 222 -45.12 -27.57 3.50
C SER A 222 -44.29 -26.29 3.72
N THR A 223 -44.62 -25.17 3.07
CA THR A 223 -43.78 -23.95 3.14
C THR A 223 -44.50 -22.80 3.85
N THR A 224 -43.89 -22.26 4.90
CA THR A 224 -44.36 -21.09 5.65
C THR A 224 -43.32 -19.99 5.57
N PHE A 225 -43.72 -18.81 5.10
CA PHE A 225 -42.89 -17.61 5.17
C PHE A 225 -43.02 -17.02 6.58
N THR A 226 -41.90 -16.77 7.26
CA THR A 226 -41.86 -16.28 8.65
C THR A 226 -41.65 -14.77 8.75
N ASN A 227 -41.08 -14.14 7.72
CA ASN A 227 -40.75 -12.72 7.71
C ASN A 227 -40.91 -12.15 6.29
N GLU A 228 -41.35 -10.89 6.19
CA GLU A 228 -41.40 -10.09 4.96
C GLU A 228 -40.52 -8.83 5.10
N HIS A 229 -39.84 -8.43 4.02
CA HIS A 229 -39.05 -7.19 3.99
C HIS A 229 -39.99 -5.98 3.86
N ILE A 230 -39.87 -4.99 4.75
CA ILE A 230 -40.59 -3.71 4.60
C ILE A 230 -39.76 -2.74 3.72
N PRO A 231 -40.26 -2.30 2.55
CA PRO A 231 -39.51 -1.39 1.67
C PRO A 231 -39.42 0.08 2.13
N ALA A 232 -40.06 0.46 3.25
CA ALA A 232 -40.27 1.86 3.64
C ALA A 232 -38.98 2.69 3.76
N LEU A 233 -37.85 2.06 4.09
CA LEU A 233 -36.54 2.71 4.18
C LEU A 233 -35.90 3.02 2.81
N LEU A 234 -36.36 2.39 1.72
CA LEU A 234 -35.72 2.54 0.41
C LEU A 234 -35.93 3.94 -0.17
N LYS A 235 -37.13 4.50 -0.04
CA LYS A 235 -37.46 5.81 -0.63
C LYS A 235 -36.65 6.93 0.03
N GLU A 236 -36.69 7.02 1.35
CA GLU A 236 -35.92 8.02 2.13
C GLU A 236 -34.42 7.85 1.92
N MET A 237 -33.94 6.61 1.81
CA MET A 237 -32.56 6.33 1.47
C MET A 237 -32.21 6.92 0.11
N PHE A 238 -32.95 6.61 -0.97
CA PHE A 238 -32.68 7.16 -2.31
C PHE A 238 -32.72 8.70 -2.35
N GLU A 239 -33.61 9.34 -1.60
CA GLU A 239 -33.65 10.79 -1.45
C GLU A 239 -32.37 11.32 -0.78
N ASN A 240 -31.89 10.63 0.26
CA ASN A 240 -30.62 10.93 0.92
C ASN A 240 -29.41 10.70 -0.01
N ILE A 241 -29.41 9.62 -0.81
CA ILE A 241 -28.38 9.37 -1.83
C ILE A 241 -28.33 10.53 -2.83
N GLY A 242 -29.49 10.99 -3.30
CA GLY A 242 -29.59 12.13 -4.20
C GLY A 242 -29.01 13.39 -3.58
N TYR A 243 -29.39 13.70 -2.34
CA TYR A 243 -28.93 14.87 -1.61
C TYR A 243 -27.41 14.88 -1.34
N ILE A 244 -26.86 13.76 -0.85
CA ILE A 244 -25.41 13.63 -0.59
C ILE A 244 -24.63 13.60 -1.90
N GLY A 245 -25.16 12.90 -2.91
CA GLY A 245 -24.56 12.88 -4.25
C GLY A 245 -24.43 14.28 -4.85
N GLU A 246 -25.44 15.13 -4.69
CA GLU A 246 -25.36 16.52 -5.13
C GLU A 246 -24.30 17.33 -4.37
N LYS A 247 -24.20 17.17 -3.05
CA LYS A 247 -23.15 17.83 -2.25
C LYS A 247 -21.75 17.45 -2.72
N ILE A 248 -21.53 16.16 -3.00
CA ILE A 248 -20.23 15.67 -3.49
C ILE A 248 -19.94 16.23 -4.88
N ARG A 249 -20.92 16.25 -5.80
CA ARG A 249 -20.74 16.87 -7.12
C ARG A 249 -20.40 18.35 -7.01
N ARG A 250 -21.09 19.11 -6.14
CA ARG A 250 -20.78 20.53 -5.89
C ARG A 250 -19.35 20.73 -5.42
N TYR A 251 -18.88 19.90 -4.48
CA TYR A 251 -17.50 19.91 -4.02
C TYR A 251 -16.50 19.62 -5.15
N ASN A 252 -16.74 18.56 -5.93
CA ASN A 252 -15.85 18.18 -7.03
C ASN A 252 -15.75 19.27 -8.11
N VAL A 253 -16.88 19.87 -8.50
CA VAL A 253 -16.90 20.96 -9.48
C VAL A 253 -16.13 22.17 -8.97
N SER A 254 -16.25 22.51 -7.67
CA SER A 254 -15.48 23.59 -7.06
C SER A 254 -13.98 23.28 -7.02
N LYS A 255 -13.60 22.06 -6.60
CA LYS A 255 -12.20 21.58 -6.56
C LYS A 255 -11.52 21.68 -7.92
N TYR A 256 -12.24 21.35 -9.00
CA TYR A 256 -11.72 21.32 -10.37
C TYR A 256 -12.13 22.52 -11.24
N GLU A 257 -12.71 23.57 -10.66
CA GLU A 257 -13.22 24.72 -11.42
C GLU A 257 -12.12 25.40 -12.26
N SER A 258 -10.92 25.55 -11.69
CA SER A 258 -9.77 26.14 -12.39
C SER A 258 -9.37 25.34 -13.64
N LEU A 259 -9.41 24.01 -13.54
CA LEU A 259 -9.17 23.09 -14.65
C LEU A 259 -10.27 23.17 -15.70
N LEU A 260 -11.54 23.14 -15.28
CA LEU A 260 -12.69 23.26 -16.18
C LEU A 260 -12.64 24.58 -16.97
N ARG A 261 -12.41 25.71 -16.30
CA ARG A 261 -12.27 27.02 -16.93
C ARG A 261 -11.10 27.08 -17.91
N LYS A 262 -9.96 26.48 -17.57
CA LYS A 262 -8.79 26.43 -18.46
C LYS A 262 -9.06 25.60 -19.72
N ILE A 263 -9.70 24.44 -19.57
CA ILE A 263 -10.14 23.61 -20.70
C ILE A 263 -11.07 24.41 -21.64
N ILE A 264 -12.07 25.10 -21.06
CA ILE A 264 -13.01 25.94 -21.81
C ILE A 264 -12.27 27.05 -22.57
N ASN A 265 -11.31 27.73 -21.96
CA ASN A 265 -10.59 28.80 -22.64
C ASN A 265 -9.69 28.29 -23.79
N THR A 266 -9.10 27.10 -23.65
CA THR A 266 -8.26 26.51 -24.69
C THR A 266 -9.11 25.99 -25.87
N HIS A 267 -10.09 25.12 -25.59
CA HIS A 267 -10.79 24.36 -26.63
C HIS A 267 -12.23 24.80 -26.85
N GLY A 268 -12.73 25.73 -26.04
CA GLY A 268 -14.16 26.02 -25.97
C GLY A 268 -14.95 24.84 -25.41
N LEU A 269 -16.27 24.99 -25.37
CA LEU A 269 -17.22 23.91 -25.07
C LEU A 269 -17.50 23.03 -26.31
N THR A 270 -16.46 22.75 -27.10
CA THR A 270 -16.60 21.94 -28.32
C THR A 270 -17.05 20.53 -27.93
N GLY A 271 -18.12 20.05 -28.57
CA GLY A 271 -18.70 18.73 -28.27
C GLY A 271 -19.60 18.67 -27.02
N MET A 272 -19.95 19.81 -26.42
CA MET A 272 -20.93 19.88 -25.32
C MET A 272 -22.27 20.43 -25.82
N GLU A 273 -23.37 19.96 -25.23
CA GLU A 273 -24.72 20.46 -25.50
C GLU A 273 -25.11 21.49 -24.43
N ILE A 274 -25.26 22.75 -24.83
CA ILE A 274 -25.62 23.84 -23.93
C ILE A 274 -27.08 24.21 -24.18
N PRO A 275 -27.97 24.09 -23.17
CA PRO A 275 -29.40 24.38 -23.35
C PRO A 275 -29.63 25.81 -23.86
N GLY A 276 -30.24 25.93 -25.05
CA GLY A 276 -30.57 27.22 -25.69
C GLY A 276 -29.38 27.96 -26.31
N ALA A 277 -28.26 27.30 -26.59
CA ALA A 277 -27.13 27.89 -27.30
C ALA A 277 -27.02 27.28 -28.72
N ASN A 278 -26.50 28.07 -29.67
CA ASN A 278 -26.33 27.60 -31.04
C ASN A 278 -25.24 26.51 -31.12
N LEU A 279 -25.56 25.43 -31.84
CA LEU A 279 -24.63 24.34 -32.14
C LEU A 279 -23.49 24.87 -33.02
N GLY A 280 -22.26 24.42 -32.75
CA GLY A 280 -21.07 24.77 -33.55
C GLY A 280 -20.41 26.11 -33.20
N THR A 281 -20.94 26.88 -32.25
CA THR A 281 -20.30 28.10 -31.74
C THR A 281 -19.32 27.77 -30.60
N LYS A 282 -18.12 28.36 -30.64
CA LYS A 282 -17.11 28.21 -29.59
C LYS A 282 -17.39 29.21 -28.46
N TYR A 283 -17.88 28.71 -27.33
CA TYR A 283 -18.10 29.53 -26.13
C TYR A 283 -16.90 29.48 -25.18
N THR A 284 -16.57 30.63 -24.60
CA THR A 284 -15.45 30.84 -23.66
C THR A 284 -15.96 31.04 -22.23
N THR A 285 -15.04 31.14 -21.25
CA THR A 285 -15.42 31.44 -19.86
C THR A 285 -16.09 32.80 -19.71
N GLY A 286 -15.72 33.80 -20.52
CA GLY A 286 -16.38 35.10 -20.52
C GLY A 286 -17.88 35.01 -20.87
N ASN A 287 -18.25 34.16 -21.83
CA ASN A 287 -19.66 33.94 -22.17
C ASN A 287 -20.43 33.25 -21.04
N ILE A 288 -19.77 32.34 -20.31
CA ILE A 288 -20.38 31.67 -19.17
C ILE A 288 -20.61 32.66 -18.04
N ASP A 289 -19.64 33.51 -17.74
CA ASP A 289 -19.76 34.53 -16.69
C ASP A 289 -20.84 35.57 -17.05
N GLU A 290 -21.00 35.91 -18.33
CA GLU A 290 -22.12 36.72 -18.83
C GLU A 290 -23.46 36.02 -18.65
N TRP A 291 -23.57 34.73 -18.96
CA TRP A 291 -24.80 33.96 -18.74
C TRP A 291 -25.17 33.85 -17.26
N ILE A 292 -24.18 33.72 -16.38
CA ILE A 292 -24.40 33.74 -14.93
C ILE A 292 -24.89 35.12 -14.50
N ARG A 293 -24.23 36.20 -14.97
CA ARG A 293 -24.63 37.59 -14.65
C ARG A 293 -26.02 37.93 -15.19
N ALA A 294 -26.39 37.41 -16.35
CA ALA A 294 -27.70 37.58 -16.96
C ALA A 294 -28.79 36.70 -16.32
N GLY A 295 -28.46 35.89 -15.31
CA GLY A 295 -29.42 35.04 -14.60
C GLY A 295 -29.86 33.78 -15.35
N ARG A 296 -29.20 33.44 -16.48
CA ARG A 296 -29.48 32.20 -17.22
C ARG A 296 -29.02 30.95 -16.45
N PHE A 297 -27.96 31.10 -15.66
CA PHE A 297 -27.47 30.09 -14.72
C PHE A 297 -27.24 30.74 -13.35
N ALA A 298 -27.56 30.04 -12.27
CA ALA A 298 -27.40 30.58 -10.92
C ALA A 298 -25.94 30.76 -10.50
N ASN A 299 -25.07 29.83 -10.93
CA ASN A 299 -23.63 29.84 -10.69
C ASN A 299 -22.94 28.85 -11.64
N PHE A 300 -21.61 28.72 -11.52
CA PHE A 300 -20.84 27.81 -12.38
C PHE A 300 -21.24 26.33 -12.21
N PHE A 301 -21.65 25.92 -11.01
CA PHE A 301 -22.16 24.56 -10.78
C PHE A 301 -23.49 24.32 -11.49
N ASP A 302 -24.44 25.27 -11.44
CA ASP A 302 -25.72 25.18 -12.16
C ASP A 302 -25.51 25.10 -13.68
N PHE A 303 -24.56 25.89 -14.19
CA PHE A 303 -24.10 25.77 -15.57
C PHE A 303 -23.55 24.36 -15.86
N HIS A 304 -22.60 23.89 -15.04
CA HIS A 304 -21.98 22.57 -15.21
C HIS A 304 -22.99 21.42 -15.14
N ASN A 305 -24.01 21.54 -14.30
CA ASN A 305 -25.03 20.51 -14.11
C ASN A 305 -26.02 20.44 -15.29
N LYS A 306 -26.29 21.56 -15.96
CA LYS A 306 -27.28 21.67 -17.05
C LYS A 306 -26.74 21.35 -18.45
N ILE A 307 -25.43 21.35 -18.63
CA ILE A 307 -24.81 21.00 -19.91
C ILE A 307 -24.81 19.49 -20.14
N GLY A 308 -25.23 19.08 -21.34
CA GLY A 308 -25.25 17.69 -21.78
C GLY A 308 -23.99 17.29 -22.54
N PHE A 309 -23.82 15.97 -22.72
CA PHE A 309 -22.76 15.42 -23.56
C PHE A 309 -23.19 15.46 -25.03
N GLY A 310 -22.38 16.06 -25.89
CA GLY A 310 -22.60 15.99 -27.34
C GLY A 310 -21.95 14.75 -27.96
N LYS A 311 -22.07 14.63 -29.29
CA LYS A 311 -21.55 13.49 -30.07
C LYS A 311 -20.02 13.43 -30.16
N GLN A 312 -19.33 14.56 -29.92
CA GLN A 312 -17.87 14.63 -30.01
C GLN A 312 -17.25 14.49 -28.62
N ARG A 313 -16.22 13.64 -28.52
CA ARG A 313 -15.41 13.56 -27.29
C ARG A 313 -14.63 14.85 -27.08
N SER A 314 -14.68 15.38 -25.87
CA SER A 314 -13.93 16.56 -25.46
C SER A 314 -13.26 16.33 -24.11
N ASP A 315 -12.16 17.03 -23.84
CA ASP A 315 -11.50 16.97 -22.54
C ASP A 315 -12.45 17.43 -21.42
N TYR A 316 -13.32 18.40 -21.72
CA TYR A 316 -14.37 18.84 -20.80
C TYR A 316 -15.36 17.72 -20.52
N GLY A 317 -15.85 17.03 -21.55
CA GLY A 317 -16.79 15.91 -21.41
C GLY A 317 -16.18 14.75 -20.61
N ASN A 318 -14.92 14.41 -20.88
CA ASN A 318 -14.20 13.36 -20.15
C ASN A 318 -14.04 13.72 -18.66
N LEU A 319 -13.68 14.98 -18.36
CA LEU A 319 -13.57 15.45 -16.98
C LEU A 319 -14.94 15.47 -16.29
N LYS A 320 -15.97 16.02 -16.96
CA LYS A 320 -17.36 16.04 -16.48
C LYS A 320 -17.85 14.64 -16.10
N GLN A 321 -17.66 13.66 -16.99
CA GLN A 321 -18.03 12.28 -16.73
C GLN A 321 -17.35 11.73 -15.47
N THR A 322 -16.10 12.10 -15.23
CA THR A 322 -15.33 11.63 -14.07
C THR A 322 -15.79 12.29 -12.76
N ILE A 323 -16.10 13.60 -12.78
CA ILE A 323 -16.47 14.34 -11.56
C ILE A 323 -17.96 14.24 -11.19
N ASP A 324 -18.82 13.94 -12.18
CA ASP A 324 -20.25 13.68 -11.98
C ASP A 324 -20.54 12.27 -11.46
N GLN A 325 -19.65 11.32 -11.77
CA GLN A 325 -19.71 9.97 -11.23
C GLN A 325 -19.27 10.00 -9.77
N VAL A 326 -20.25 10.07 -8.86
CA VAL A 326 -20.00 9.79 -7.44
C VAL A 326 -19.84 8.28 -7.30
N PRO A 327 -18.64 7.76 -6.96
CA PRO A 327 -18.43 6.33 -6.86
C PRO A 327 -19.32 5.75 -5.76
N VAL A 328 -20.19 4.79 -6.11
CA VAL A 328 -20.94 3.99 -5.15
C VAL A 328 -20.16 2.71 -4.92
N LEU A 329 -19.49 2.62 -3.77
CA LEU A 329 -18.57 1.54 -3.43
C LEU A 329 -19.34 0.34 -2.85
N GLY A 330 -20.08 -0.36 -3.71
CA GLY A 330 -20.50 -1.76 -3.54
C GLY A 330 -21.49 -2.10 -2.41
N PHE A 331 -22.17 -3.24 -2.60
CA PHE A 331 -22.97 -3.90 -1.58
C PHE A 331 -22.03 -4.68 -0.64
N ASN A 332 -22.08 -4.40 0.66
CA ASN A 332 -21.53 -5.33 1.65
C ASN A 332 -22.59 -6.38 2.00
N SER A 333 -22.92 -7.29 1.08
CA SER A 333 -23.66 -8.49 1.50
C SER A 333 -22.67 -9.38 2.23
N GLY A 334 -22.58 -9.18 3.55
CA GLY A 334 -21.75 -9.97 4.44
C GLY A 334 -21.79 -11.45 4.06
N ARG A 335 -20.62 -12.02 3.79
CA ARG A 335 -20.43 -13.47 3.73
C ARG A 335 -19.89 -13.95 5.07
#